data_AF-A0A968P022-F1
#
_entry.id   AF-A0A968P022-F1
#
_cell.length_a   1.000
_cell.length_b   1.000
_cell.length_c   1.000
_cell.angle_alpha   90.00
_cell.angle_beta   90.00
_cell.angle_gamma   90.00
#
_symmetry.space_group_name_H-M   'P 1'
#
loop_
_entity.id
_entity.type
_entity.pdbx_description
1 polymer ?
#
loop_
_entity_poly.entity_id
_entity_poly.type
_entity_poly.pdbx_seq_one_letter_code
_entity_poly.pdbx_strand_id
1 'polypeptide(L)' 'MILLPLPKCQKTIPPGGLGEVSYDGSLWRARCQISDVELRAGQPVHVVSRQGNTLTVLPATFQDQAVVDRTI' A
#
# COMPACT_ATOMS: atom_id res chain seq x y z
N MET A 1 -11.68 21.74 -9.61
CA MET A 1 -10.76 20.93 -8.79
C MET A 1 -10.97 19.48 -9.16
N ILE A 2 -10.02 18.87 -9.87
CA ILE A 2 -10.06 17.44 -10.19
C ILE A 2 -9.36 16.69 -9.04
N LEU A 3 -10.15 15.97 -8.24
CA LEU A 3 -9.63 15.07 -7.22
C LEU A 3 -9.00 13.88 -7.94
N LEU A 4 -7.67 13.87 -8.08
CA LEU A 4 -6.99 12.68 -8.60
C LEU A 4 -7.22 11.53 -7.60
N PRO A 5 -7.64 10.34 -8.08
CA PRO A 5 -7.86 9.20 -7.20
C PRO A 5 -6.56 8.80 -6.50
N LEU A 6 -6.66 8.43 -5.23
CA LEU A 6 -5.51 7.91 -4.48
C LEU A 6 -4.93 6.68 -5.19
N PRO A 7 -3.60 6.51 -5.18
CA PRO A 7 -3.00 5.28 -5.66
C PRO A 7 -3.55 4.08 -4.90
N LYS A 8 -3.69 2.96 -5.61
CA LYS A 8 -4.21 1.71 -5.05
C LYS A 8 -3.21 0.59 -5.26
N CYS A 9 -3.11 -0.31 -4.30
CA CYS A 9 -2.39 -1.57 -4.49
C CYS A 9 -3.04 -2.35 -5.62
N GLN A 10 -2.30 -2.68 -6.67
CA GLN A 10 -2.73 -3.62 -7.70
C GLN A 10 -2.47 -5.07 -7.26
N LYS A 11 -1.41 -5.30 -6.49
CA LYS A 11 -1.05 -6.61 -5.95
C LYS A 11 -0.80 -6.51 -4.45
N THR A 12 -1.12 -7.58 -3.72
CA THR A 12 -0.86 -7.66 -2.29
C THR A 12 0.62 -7.41 -2.01
N ILE A 13 0.90 -6.50 -1.08
CA ILE A 13 2.23 -6.21 -0.55
C ILE A 13 2.28 -6.89 0.83
N PRO A 14 3.00 -8.02 0.98
CA PRO A 14 3.14 -8.66 2.28
C PRO A 14 3.98 -7.79 3.22
N PRO A 15 3.88 -8.01 4.55
CA PRO A 15 4.67 -7.29 5.55
C PRO A 15 6.17 -7.34 5.20
N GLY A 16 6.79 -6.17 5.09
CA GLY A 16 8.21 -6.02 4.72
C GLY A 16 8.56 -6.41 3.27
N GLY A 17 7.60 -6.85 2.46
CA GLY A 17 7.80 -7.31 1.10
C GLY A 17 7.55 -6.27 0.01
N LEU A 18 7.56 -6.76 -1.24
CA LEU A 18 7.31 -5.97 -2.44
C LEU A 18 5.98 -6.37 -3.07
N GLY A 19 5.26 -5.39 -3.58
CA GLY A 19 4.10 -5.58 -4.45
C GLY A 19 4.00 -4.45 -5.46
N GLU A 20 2.79 -4.16 -5.93
CA GLU A 20 2.56 -3.26 -7.05
C GLU A 20 1.42 -2.30 -6.76
N VAL A 21 1.58 -1.03 -7.13
CA VAL A 21 0.57 0.02 -6.97
C VAL A 21 0.32 0.73 -8.29
N SER A 22 -0.93 1.10 -8.55
CA SER A 22 -1.27 2.02 -9.63
C SER A 22 -1.06 3.45 -9.14
N TYR A 23 -0.11 4.15 -9.76
CA TYR A 23 0.20 5.55 -9.45
C TYR A 23 0.44 6.31 -10.76
N ASP A 24 -0.27 7.42 -10.92
CA ASP A 24 -0.19 8.30 -12.10
C ASP A 24 -0.43 7.57 -13.44
N GLY A 25 -1.39 6.63 -13.43
CA GLY A 25 -1.74 5.82 -14.62
C GLY A 25 -0.73 4.72 -14.97
N SER A 26 0.33 4.55 -14.18
CA SER A 26 1.36 3.53 -14.38
C SER A 26 1.41 2.55 -13.21
N LEU A 27 1.90 1.33 -13.48
CA LEU A 27 2.15 0.32 -12.45
C LEU A 27 3.56 0.50 -11.89
N TRP A 28 3.66 0.66 -10.59
CA TRP A 28 4.92 0.86 -9.90
C TRP A 28 5.18 -0.26 -8.89
N ARG A 29 6.44 -0.69 -8.80
CA ARG A 29 6.88 -1.53 -7.68
C ARG A 29 6.77 -0.72 -6.40
N ALA A 30 6.17 -1.29 -5.37
CA ALA A 30 5.99 -0.63 -4.09
C ALA A 30 6.32 -1.55 -2.92
N ARG A 31 6.78 -0.93 -1.82
CA ARG A 31 6.98 -1.57 -0.52
C ARG A 31 6.26 -0.76 0.55
N CYS A 32 5.61 -1.47 1.48
CA CYS A 32 5.06 -0.84 2.67
C CYS A 32 6.20 -0.43 3.61
N GLN A 33 6.18 0.81 4.10
CA GLN A 33 7.16 1.26 5.11
C GLN A 33 6.91 0.60 6.47
N ILE A 34 5.67 0.19 6.74
CA ILE A 34 5.29 -0.50 7.97
C ILE A 34 5.55 -1.99 7.76
N SER A 35 6.61 -2.50 8.40
CA SER A 35 7.08 -3.87 8.18
C SER A 35 6.12 -4.96 8.65
N ASP A 36 5.12 -4.64 9.47
CA ASP A 36 4.16 -5.58 10.06
C ASP A 36 2.76 -5.49 9.42
N VAL A 37 2.58 -4.63 8.41
CA VAL A 37 1.28 -4.41 7.77
C VAL A 37 1.25 -5.03 6.39
N GLU A 38 0.24 -5.88 6.16
CA GLU A 38 -0.13 -6.35 4.82
C GLU A 38 -1.02 -5.31 4.13
N LEU A 39 -0.64 -4.92 2.90
CA LEU A 39 -1.51 -4.13 2.03
C LEU A 39 -2.16 -5.04 1.00
N ARG A 40 -3.49 -5.12 1.00
CA ARG A 40 -4.23 -5.97 0.06
C ARG A 40 -4.42 -5.28 -1.28
N ALA A 41 -4.54 -6.06 -2.36
CA ALA A 41 -4.95 -5.55 -3.65
C ALA A 41 -6.29 -4.76 -3.54
N GLY A 42 -6.37 -3.63 -4.24
CA GLY A 42 -7.47 -2.66 -4.19
C GLY A 42 -7.37 -1.63 -3.07
N GLN A 43 -6.53 -1.83 -2.05
CA GLN A 43 -6.44 -0.88 -0.93
C GLN A 43 -5.81 0.46 -1.37
N PRO A 44 -6.38 1.60 -0.95
CA PRO A 44 -5.79 2.92 -1.18
C PRO A 44 -4.53 3.10 -0.33
N VAL A 45 -3.51 3.71 -0.94
CA VAL A 45 -2.22 3.97 -0.32
C VAL A 45 -1.79 5.42 -0.54
N HIS A 46 -0.86 5.89 0.28
CA HIS A 46 -0.12 7.14 0.08
C HIS A 46 1.32 6.81 -0.30
N VAL A 47 1.84 7.48 -1.33
CA VAL A 47 3.25 7.41 -1.68
C VAL A 47 4.01 8.40 -0.81
N VAL A 48 4.98 7.92 -0.04
CA VAL A 48 5.77 8.76 0.88
C VAL A 48 7.18 9.03 0.39
N SER A 49 7.75 8.14 -0.41
CA SER A 49 9.02 8.38 -1.09
C SER A 49 9.20 7.47 -2.30
N ARG A 50 10.18 7.80 -3.14
CA ARG A 50 10.60 6.99 -4.28
C ARG A 50 12.10 6.75 -4.20
N GLN A 51 12.49 5.48 -4.22
CA GLN A 51 13.88 5.05 -4.27
C GLN A 51 14.13 4.31 -5.60
N GLY A 52 14.74 5.00 -6.56
CA GLY A 52 14.95 4.49 -7.91
C GLY A 52 13.63 4.15 -8.60
N ASN A 53 13.39 2.84 -8.79
CA ASN A 53 12.16 2.31 -9.41
C ASN A 53 11.21 1.64 -8.41
N THR A 54 11.39 1.89 -7.11
CA THR A 54 10.51 1.38 -6.05
C THR A 54 9.90 2.54 -5.27
N LEU A 55 8.58 2.54 -5.12
CA LEU A 55 7.85 3.47 -4.28
C LEU A 55 7.77 2.93 -2.86
N THR A 56 7.99 3.80 -1.88
CA THR A 56 7.63 3.51 -0.50
C THR A 56 6.23 4.06 -0.27
N VAL A 57 5.34 3.20 0.22
CA VAL A 57 3.93 3.52 0.43
C VAL A 57 3.49 3.25 1.86
N LEU A 58 2.43 3.93 2.27
CA LEU A 58 1.70 3.72 3.51
C LEU A 58 0.23 3.45 3.21
N PRO A 59 -0.48 2.66 4.03
CA PRO A 59 -1.93 2.54 3.91
C PRO A 59 -2.59 3.92 4.07
N ALA A 60 -3.54 4.25 3.19
CA ALA A 60 -4.27 5.52 3.30
C ALA A 60 -5.21 5.55 4.51
N THR A 61 -5.68 4.37 4.91
CA THR A 61 -6.43 4.13 6.13
C THR A 61 -5.63 3.20 7.03
N PHE A 62 -5.07 3.76 8.11
CA PHE A 62 -4.57 2.99 9.24
C PHE A 62 -5.77 2.47 10.04
N GLN A 63 -6.58 1.59 9.46
CA GLN A 63 -7.63 0.91 10.24
C GLN A 63 -7.00 -0.32 10.88
N ASP A 64 -6.59 -0.13 12.13
CA ASP A 64 -6.47 -1.13 13.20
C ASP A 64 -6.49 -2.60 12.70
N GLN A 65 -5.37 -3.08 12.16
CA GLN A 65 -5.16 -4.51 11.97
C GLN A 65 -4.79 -5.14 13.32
N ALA A 66 -5.72 -5.10 14.28
CA ALA A 66 -5.60 -5.78 15.57
C ALA A 66 -6.83 -6.63 15.91
N VAL A 67 -7.70 -6.95 14.93
CA VAL A 67 -8.91 -7.75 15.15
C VAL A 67 -9.05 -8.90 14.14
N VAL A 68 -8.04 -9.78 14.04
CA VAL A 68 -8.23 -11.15 13.56
C VAL A 68 -7.32 -12.11 14.35
N ASP A 69 -7.45 -12.12 15.68
CA ASP A 69 -6.90 -13.18 16.55
C ASP A 69 -7.73 -13.31 17.84
N ARG A 70 -9.07 -13.34 17.71
CA ARG A 70 -9.97 -13.57 18.86
C ARG A 70 -11.20 -14.40 18.50
N THR A 71 -10.97 -15.56 17.90
CA THR A 71 -11.96 -16.65 17.96
C THR A 71 -11.28 -17.84 18.64
N ILE A 72 -11.42 -17.86 19.97
CA ILE A 72 -11.26 -19.04 20.82
C ILE A 72 -12.52 -19.89 20.66
#